data_AF-A0A6I2SPC8-F1
#
_entry.id   AF-A0A6I2SPC8-F1
#
_cell.length_a   1.000
_cell.length_b   1.000
_cell.length_c   1.000
_cell.angle_alpha   90.00
_cell.angle_beta   90.00
_cell.angle_gamma   90.00
#
_symmetry.space_group_name_H-M   'P 1'
#
loop_
_entity.id
_entity.type
_entity.pdbx_description
1 polymer ?
#
loop_
_entity_poly.entity_id
_entity_poly.type
_entity_poly.pdbx_seq_one_letter_code
_entity_poly.pdbx_strand_id
1 'polypeptide(L)'
;MDTTYVNIMLVVFLVVAALAIDVGYMYVSDEDLKNASETAALAGAKAIKQRIQNQAATDPGKLPATLNDTVQSSARTAAIDMAMGSHAAVALVDVLSNNKNSLSEYNDVTVGFWNISTHTYIPGGTPVNAIQVRTKRTAESASVGLGPLGINLAKMTGAQTANYTPDTIAAMPPRASANIVICAEACDAACTYPSVCAIPERKMYSAALGATSDLPAANRYAYTSLLYPVASTSMLSDLVCGEMPAQEVCGKQIHSTGNAPQDLLRDIEAMMYNPNADKSNKEYDKASGNLIGWWVIAPVSSCTPARNGTIFEVSTVTKYAMVRISRVCASGPTGCSQNYTSFDAPPEVCADGDGLYIDRISCVNCGSRGMLQFPGLHPVIVK
;
A
#
# COMPACT_ATOMS: atom_id res chain seq x y z
N MET A 1 -37.39 -40.11 41.42
CA MET A 1 -36.46 -39.75 40.33
C MET A 1 -35.18 -40.48 40.60
N ASP A 2 -34.73 -41.30 39.65
CA ASP A 2 -33.55 -42.13 39.82
C ASP A 2 -32.29 -41.25 39.74
N THR A 3 -31.45 -41.29 40.79
CA THR A 3 -30.23 -40.46 40.88
C THR A 3 -29.25 -40.75 39.74
N THR A 4 -29.35 -41.94 39.15
CA THR A 4 -28.62 -42.38 37.96
C THR A 4 -28.83 -41.43 36.77
N TYR A 5 -30.06 -40.97 36.53
CA TYR A 5 -30.38 -40.09 35.40
C TYR A 5 -29.76 -38.70 35.56
N VAL A 6 -29.80 -38.16 36.79
CA VAL A 6 -29.22 -36.86 37.12
C VAL A 6 -27.70 -36.88 36.91
N ASN A 7 -27.03 -37.95 37.33
CA ASN A 7 -25.58 -38.10 37.17
C ASN A 7 -25.17 -38.17 35.70
N ILE A 8 -25.90 -38.92 34.86
CA ILE A 8 -25.62 -39.01 33.42
C ILE A 8 -25.81 -37.65 32.74
N MET A 9 -26.91 -36.94 33.04
CA MET A 9 -27.17 -35.62 32.47
C MET A 9 -26.12 -34.59 32.87
N LEU A 10 -25.65 -34.61 34.13
CA LEU A 10 -24.59 -33.73 34.59
C LEU A 10 -23.29 -33.94 33.80
N VAL A 11 -22.89 -35.19 33.58
CA VAL A 11 -21.68 -35.51 32.78
C VAL A 11 -21.83 -35.00 31.35
N VAL A 12 -22.99 -35.20 30.71
CA VAL A 12 -23.26 -34.69 29.36
C VAL A 12 -23.16 -33.17 29.32
N PHE A 13 -23.75 -32.45 30.29
CA PHE A 13 -23.67 -30.99 30.35
C PHE A 13 -22.24 -30.50 30.56
N LEU A 14 -21.43 -31.18 31.38
CA LEU A 14 -20.01 -30.82 31.56
C LEU A 14 -19.20 -31.03 30.28
N VAL A 15 -19.44 -32.11 29.52
CA VAL A 15 -18.79 -32.35 28.23
C VAL A 15 -19.17 -31.27 27.21
N VAL A 16 -20.45 -30.91 27.13
CA VAL A 16 -20.93 -29.85 26.22
C VAL A 16 -20.38 -28.49 26.63
N ALA A 17 -20.32 -28.18 27.93
CA ALA A 17 -19.75 -26.94 28.43
C ALA A 17 -18.24 -26.84 28.13
N ALA A 18 -17.49 -27.93 28.34
CA ALA A 18 -16.07 -28.00 27.97
C ALA A 18 -15.87 -27.79 26.47
N LEU A 19 -16.72 -28.41 25.63
CA LEU A 19 -16.68 -28.22 24.18
C LEU A 19 -16.98 -26.77 23.80
N ALA A 20 -17.96 -26.15 24.43
CA ALA A 20 -18.31 -24.75 24.18
C ALA A 20 -17.15 -23.81 24.54
N ILE A 21 -16.45 -24.06 25.65
CA ILE A 21 -15.26 -23.29 26.05
C ILE A 21 -14.12 -23.49 25.05
N ASP A 22 -13.84 -24.74 24.66
CA ASP A 22 -12.78 -25.06 23.70
C ASP A 22 -13.05 -24.39 22.33
N VAL A 23 -14.29 -24.48 21.82
CA VAL A 23 -14.70 -23.83 20.57
C VAL A 23 -14.62 -22.30 20.69
N GLY A 24 -15.12 -21.72 21.77
CA GLY A 24 -15.04 -20.27 22.01
C GLY A 24 -13.61 -19.77 22.05
N TYR A 25 -12.72 -20.52 22.71
CA TYR A 25 -11.29 -20.19 22.74
C TYR A 25 -10.66 -20.30 21.35
N MET A 26 -10.97 -21.33 20.56
CA MET A 26 -10.46 -21.46 19.19
C MET A 26 -10.84 -20.27 18.30
N TYR A 27 -12.07 -19.76 18.41
CA TYR A 27 -12.50 -18.60 17.60
C TYR A 27 -11.74 -17.31 17.95
N VAL A 28 -11.58 -16.99 19.24
CA VAL A 28 -10.80 -15.81 19.66
C VAL A 28 -9.34 -15.96 19.23
N SER A 29 -8.82 -17.17 19.30
CA SER A 29 -7.45 -17.50 18.92
C SER A 29 -7.17 -17.34 17.42
N ASP A 30 -8.14 -17.74 16.59
CA ASP A 30 -8.06 -17.60 15.14
C ASP A 30 -8.02 -16.12 14.74
N GLU A 31 -8.91 -15.31 15.29
CA GLU A 31 -8.96 -13.88 15.00
C GLU A 31 -7.66 -13.16 15.40
N ASP A 32 -7.12 -13.46 16.59
CA ASP A 32 -5.85 -12.90 17.06
C ASP A 32 -4.67 -13.29 16.15
N LEU A 33 -4.54 -14.58 15.80
CA LEU A 33 -3.46 -15.06 14.95
C LEU A 33 -3.57 -14.47 13.54
N LYS A 34 -4.78 -14.42 12.97
CA LYS A 34 -5.02 -13.86 11.65
C LYS A 34 -4.70 -12.36 11.61
N ASN A 35 -5.17 -11.59 12.59
CA ASN A 35 -4.87 -10.16 12.69
C ASN A 35 -3.36 -9.92 12.88
N ALA A 36 -2.68 -10.74 13.69
CA ALA A 36 -1.22 -10.68 13.85
C ALA A 36 -0.48 -10.98 12.53
N SER A 37 -0.94 -11.99 11.78
CA SER A 37 -0.37 -12.36 10.49
C SER A 37 -0.57 -11.26 9.43
N GLU A 38 -1.77 -10.65 9.38
CA GLU A 38 -2.08 -9.53 8.47
C GLU A 38 -1.25 -8.29 8.77
N THR A 39 -1.21 -7.86 10.02
CA THR A 39 -0.42 -6.68 10.43
C THR A 39 1.07 -6.90 10.22
N ALA A 40 1.59 -8.10 10.51
CA ALA A 40 2.98 -8.47 10.26
C ALA A 40 3.32 -8.50 8.77
N ALA A 41 2.46 -9.08 7.93
CA ALA A 41 2.66 -9.10 6.49
C ALA A 41 2.67 -7.67 5.92
N LEU A 42 1.73 -6.81 6.33
CA LEU A 42 1.71 -5.40 5.91
C LEU A 42 2.96 -4.64 6.36
N ALA A 43 3.43 -4.85 7.59
CA ALA A 43 4.65 -4.24 8.10
C ALA A 43 5.88 -4.67 7.28
N GLY A 44 6.00 -5.96 6.99
CA GLY A 44 7.06 -6.49 6.13
C GLY A 44 7.01 -5.92 4.71
N ALA A 45 5.84 -5.90 4.07
CA ALA A 45 5.67 -5.34 2.74
C ALA A 45 5.99 -3.83 2.71
N LYS A 46 5.60 -3.08 3.75
CA LYS A 46 5.97 -1.67 3.91
C LYS A 46 7.48 -1.46 4.02
N ALA A 47 8.20 -2.35 4.71
CA ALA A 47 9.65 -2.30 4.79
C ALA A 47 10.33 -2.62 3.44
N ILE A 48 9.79 -3.55 2.64
CA ILE A 48 10.25 -3.78 1.26
C ILE A 48 10.07 -2.50 0.44
N LYS A 49 8.89 -1.87 0.51
CA LYS A 49 8.60 -0.60 -0.16
C LYS A 49 9.62 0.48 0.19
N GLN A 50 9.81 0.73 1.48
CA GLN A 50 10.71 1.78 1.97
C GLN A 50 12.14 1.55 1.49
N ARG A 51 12.60 0.29 1.47
CA ARG A 51 13.90 -0.05 0.93
C ARG A 51 14.01 0.27 -0.56
N ILE A 52 13.00 -0.08 -1.35
CA ILE A 52 12.94 0.22 -2.79
C ILE A 52 12.96 1.74 -3.02
N GLN A 53 12.13 2.50 -2.31
CA GLN A 53 12.05 3.96 -2.42
C GLN A 53 13.37 4.63 -2.04
N ASN A 54 13.97 4.24 -0.91
CA ASN A 54 15.26 4.75 -0.47
C ASN A 54 16.35 4.45 -1.50
N GLN A 55 16.35 3.26 -2.11
CA GLN A 55 17.30 2.91 -3.16
C GLN A 55 17.08 3.74 -4.43
N ALA A 56 15.82 3.92 -4.85
CA ALA A 56 15.46 4.74 -5.99
C ALA A 56 15.81 6.23 -5.78
N ALA A 57 15.73 6.73 -4.55
CA ALA A 57 16.10 8.09 -4.22
C ALA A 57 17.62 8.31 -4.26
N THR A 58 18.40 7.36 -3.70
CA THR A 58 19.84 7.50 -3.44
C THR A 58 20.73 7.03 -4.60
N ASP A 59 20.44 5.86 -5.19
CA ASP A 59 21.21 5.26 -6.27
C ASP A 59 20.30 4.35 -7.11
N PRO A 60 19.60 4.91 -8.11
CA PRO A 60 18.69 4.17 -8.99
C PRO A 60 19.36 2.97 -9.69
N GLY A 61 20.68 3.01 -9.94
CA GLY A 61 21.41 1.95 -10.61
C GLY A 61 21.47 0.64 -9.83
N LYS A 62 21.31 0.70 -8.50
CA LYS A 62 21.26 -0.48 -7.61
C LYS A 62 19.84 -0.99 -7.34
N LEU A 63 18.82 -0.35 -7.91
CA LEU A 63 17.44 -0.79 -7.73
C LEU A 63 17.20 -2.24 -8.23
N PRO A 64 17.71 -2.68 -9.40
CA PRO A 64 17.56 -4.07 -9.82
C PRO A 64 18.15 -5.08 -8.82
N ALA A 65 19.28 -4.76 -8.19
CA ALA A 65 19.88 -5.62 -7.17
C ALA A 65 19.00 -5.68 -5.91
N THR A 66 18.36 -4.57 -5.53
CA THR A 66 17.44 -4.50 -4.39
C THR A 66 16.14 -5.28 -4.64
N LEU A 67 15.60 -5.20 -5.86
CA LEU A 67 14.41 -5.97 -6.26
C LEU A 67 14.69 -7.47 -6.35
N ASN A 68 15.92 -7.86 -6.66
CA ASN A 68 16.32 -9.26 -6.78
C ASN A 68 16.88 -9.85 -5.47
N ASP A 69 17.01 -9.05 -4.41
CA ASP A 69 17.41 -9.55 -3.10
C ASP A 69 16.26 -10.34 -2.46
N THR A 70 16.41 -11.66 -2.40
CA THR A 70 15.42 -12.58 -1.83
C THR A 70 15.57 -12.81 -0.33
N VAL A 71 16.56 -12.18 0.32
CA VAL A 71 16.72 -12.23 1.78
C VAL A 71 15.81 -11.22 2.44
N GLN A 72 15.84 -9.95 2.00
CA GLN A 72 15.05 -8.84 2.57
C GLN A 72 15.03 -8.84 4.11
N SER A 73 16.21 -8.87 4.75
CA SER A 73 16.32 -9.02 6.21
C SER A 73 15.52 -7.96 6.97
N SER A 74 15.55 -6.69 6.54
CA SER A 74 14.78 -5.61 7.17
C SER A 74 13.27 -5.84 7.13
N ALA A 75 12.75 -6.44 6.05
CA ALA A 75 11.33 -6.75 5.92
C ALA A 75 10.90 -7.90 6.83
N ARG A 76 11.76 -8.92 6.96
CA ARG A 76 11.53 -10.03 7.89
C ARG A 76 11.52 -9.55 9.33
N THR A 77 12.52 -8.74 9.72
CA THR A 77 12.58 -8.14 11.05
C THR A 77 11.34 -7.29 11.33
N ALA A 78 10.92 -6.42 10.41
CA ALA A 78 9.72 -5.61 10.59
C ALA A 78 8.44 -6.46 10.77
N ALA A 79 8.31 -7.57 10.04
CA ALA A 79 7.20 -8.50 10.19
C ALA A 79 7.23 -9.20 11.57
N ILE A 80 8.39 -9.67 11.99
CA ILE A 80 8.58 -10.35 13.30
C ILE A 80 8.30 -9.37 14.45
N ASP A 81 8.89 -8.17 14.41
CA ASP A 81 8.71 -7.14 15.44
C ASP A 81 7.23 -6.74 15.58
N MET A 82 6.50 -6.65 14.46
CA MET A 82 5.06 -6.34 14.48
C MET A 82 4.24 -7.48 15.09
N ALA A 83 4.52 -8.74 14.72
CA ALA A 83 3.83 -9.90 15.28
C ALA A 83 4.10 -10.05 16.79
N MET A 84 5.33 -9.80 17.23
CA MET A 84 5.73 -9.91 18.63
C MET A 84 5.26 -8.71 19.45
N GLY A 85 5.31 -7.49 18.91
CA GLY A 85 5.09 -6.25 19.65
C GLY A 85 3.73 -6.18 20.37
N SER A 86 2.65 -6.59 19.71
CA SER A 86 1.30 -6.60 20.31
C SER A 86 1.10 -7.71 21.36
N HIS A 87 2.00 -8.70 21.42
CA HIS A 87 1.86 -9.90 22.24
C HIS A 87 3.05 -10.18 23.16
N ALA A 88 4.07 -9.30 23.19
CA ALA A 88 5.33 -9.51 23.91
C ALA A 88 5.12 -9.73 25.43
N ALA A 89 4.09 -9.11 26.02
CA ALA A 89 3.80 -9.23 27.43
C ALA A 89 3.20 -10.59 27.84
N VAL A 90 2.57 -11.30 26.90
CA VAL A 90 1.86 -12.56 27.18
C VAL A 90 2.44 -13.74 26.38
N ALA A 91 3.44 -13.46 25.52
CA ALA A 91 4.10 -14.43 24.64
C ALA A 91 3.07 -15.36 24.00
N LEU A 92 2.02 -14.83 23.34
CA LEU A 92 0.95 -15.68 22.78
C LEU A 92 1.19 -16.06 21.33
N VAL A 93 1.91 -15.23 20.57
CA VAL A 93 2.15 -15.38 19.14
C VAL A 93 3.66 -15.35 18.87
N ASP A 94 4.12 -16.25 18.01
CA ASP A 94 5.51 -16.38 17.57
C ASP A 94 5.58 -16.36 16.04
N VAL A 95 6.67 -15.80 15.53
CA VAL A 95 7.02 -15.78 14.11
C VAL A 95 8.53 -15.99 14.02
N LEU A 96 8.96 -17.15 13.53
CA LEU A 96 10.37 -17.45 13.35
C LEU A 96 10.83 -17.12 11.94
N SER A 97 12.11 -16.76 11.77
CA SER A 97 12.71 -16.75 10.43
C SER A 97 14.14 -17.26 10.44
N ASN A 98 14.44 -18.12 9.46
CA ASN A 98 15.80 -18.58 9.16
C ASN A 98 16.34 -17.99 7.84
N ASN A 99 15.72 -16.90 7.36
CA ASN A 99 16.02 -16.22 6.10
C ASN A 99 15.86 -17.07 4.83
N LYS A 100 15.20 -18.23 4.89
CA LYS A 100 14.84 -19.01 3.70
C LYS A 100 13.47 -18.57 3.15
N ASN A 101 13.21 -18.91 1.90
CA ASN A 101 11.94 -18.66 1.22
C ASN A 101 11.07 -19.92 1.14
N SER A 102 11.05 -20.68 2.22
CA SER A 102 10.23 -21.89 2.38
C SER A 102 9.63 -21.90 3.78
N LEU A 103 8.31 -22.03 3.89
CA LEU A 103 7.67 -22.22 5.19
C LEU A 103 8.12 -23.56 5.79
N SER A 104 8.53 -23.54 7.06
CA SER A 104 9.02 -24.72 7.79
C SER A 104 8.82 -24.51 9.29
N GLU A 105 9.04 -25.52 10.13
CA GLU A 105 8.93 -25.38 11.59
C GLU A 105 9.75 -24.20 12.17
N TYR A 106 10.89 -23.89 11.54
CA TYR A 106 11.81 -22.82 11.93
C TYR A 106 11.78 -21.60 11.01
N ASN A 107 10.76 -21.49 10.14
CA ASN A 107 10.62 -20.35 9.26
C ASN A 107 9.16 -20.11 8.91
N ASP A 108 8.65 -19.02 9.44
CA ASP A 108 7.27 -18.57 9.33
C ASP A 108 7.15 -17.35 8.40
N VAL A 109 8.27 -16.82 7.92
CA VAL A 109 8.29 -15.69 6.97
C VAL A 109 8.94 -16.11 5.67
N THR A 110 8.31 -15.80 4.55
CA THR A 110 8.94 -15.88 3.22
C THR A 110 8.75 -14.57 2.49
N VAL A 111 9.70 -14.19 1.64
CA VAL A 111 9.53 -13.07 0.70
C VAL A 111 9.54 -13.61 -0.71
N GLY A 112 8.91 -12.92 -1.64
CA GLY A 112 8.82 -13.39 -3.01
C GLY A 112 8.05 -12.48 -3.93
N PHE A 113 7.54 -13.08 -5.00
CA PHE A 113 6.81 -12.39 -6.05
C PHE A 113 5.34 -12.77 -6.02
N TRP A 114 4.47 -11.77 -5.85
CA TRP A 114 3.05 -11.85 -6.13
C TRP A 114 2.76 -11.46 -7.57
N ASN A 115 2.24 -12.42 -8.33
CA ASN A 115 1.75 -12.19 -9.67
C ASN A 115 0.27 -11.77 -9.62
N ILE A 116 0.01 -10.50 -9.94
CA ILE A 116 -1.35 -9.95 -9.93
C ILE A 116 -2.27 -10.61 -10.96
N SER A 117 -1.75 -11.02 -12.11
CA SER A 117 -2.57 -11.60 -13.19
C SER A 117 -3.03 -13.02 -12.87
N THR A 118 -2.20 -13.80 -12.19
CA THR A 118 -2.52 -15.18 -11.80
C THR A 118 -3.03 -15.29 -10.37
N HIS A 119 -2.97 -14.21 -9.59
CA HIS A 119 -3.23 -14.20 -8.15
C HIS A 119 -2.44 -15.29 -7.40
N THR A 120 -1.17 -15.47 -7.76
CA THR A 120 -0.29 -16.47 -7.15
C THR A 120 0.94 -15.84 -6.52
N TYR A 121 1.30 -16.35 -5.35
CA TYR A 121 2.54 -16.03 -4.66
C TYR A 121 3.60 -17.07 -4.98
N ILE A 122 4.80 -16.61 -5.33
CA ILE A 122 5.97 -17.43 -5.63
C ILE A 122 7.04 -17.12 -4.57
N PRO A 123 7.21 -17.97 -3.54
CA PRO A 123 8.25 -17.79 -2.53
C PRO A 123 9.65 -17.73 -3.18
N GLY A 124 10.43 -16.72 -2.82
CA GLY A 124 11.75 -16.46 -3.41
C GLY A 124 11.72 -15.97 -4.84
N GLY A 125 10.54 -15.71 -5.40
CA GLY A 125 10.38 -15.12 -6.73
C GLY A 125 10.94 -13.69 -6.79
N THR A 126 11.48 -13.34 -7.95
CA THR A 126 12.00 -12.00 -8.25
C THR A 126 11.20 -11.38 -9.39
N PRO A 127 10.94 -10.06 -9.37
CA PRO A 127 11.30 -9.09 -8.33
C PRO A 127 10.54 -9.35 -7.03
N VAL A 128 11.13 -9.04 -5.87
CA VAL A 128 10.45 -9.18 -4.60
C VAL A 128 9.46 -8.03 -4.42
N ASN A 129 8.17 -8.35 -4.41
CA ASN A 129 7.07 -7.38 -4.22
C ASN A 129 6.04 -7.84 -3.18
N ALA A 130 6.28 -8.98 -2.52
CA ALA A 130 5.37 -9.57 -1.55
C ALA A 130 6.10 -10.29 -0.43
N ILE A 131 5.41 -10.42 0.69
CA ILE A 131 5.84 -11.18 1.87
C ILE A 131 4.66 -12.03 2.33
N GLN A 132 4.96 -13.28 2.68
CA GLN A 132 4.03 -14.17 3.36
C GLN A 132 4.52 -14.35 4.79
N VAL A 133 3.61 -14.14 5.73
CA VAL A 133 3.83 -14.38 7.15
C VAL A 133 2.85 -15.46 7.58
N ARG A 134 3.34 -16.41 8.37
CA ARG A 134 2.54 -17.39 9.08
C ARG A 134 2.70 -17.08 10.56
N THR A 135 1.62 -17.02 11.30
CA THR A 135 1.69 -16.90 12.76
C THR A 135 1.37 -18.23 13.39
N LYS A 136 1.99 -18.50 14.53
CA LYS A 136 1.70 -19.66 15.37
C LYS A 136 1.64 -19.21 16.82
N ARG A 137 1.03 -20.02 17.67
CA ARG A 137 1.13 -19.78 19.11
C ARG A 137 2.50 -20.20 19.62
N THR A 138 3.05 -19.46 20.57
CA THR A 138 4.28 -19.84 21.28
C THR A 138 4.17 -21.21 21.93
N ALA A 139 2.99 -21.59 22.43
CA ALA A 139 2.76 -22.92 23.00
C ALA A 139 2.89 -24.04 21.95
N GLU A 140 2.58 -23.72 20.70
CA GLU A 140 2.76 -24.61 19.54
C GLU A 140 4.14 -24.46 18.88
N SER A 141 4.95 -23.49 19.32
CA SER A 141 6.32 -23.33 18.87
C SER A 141 7.21 -24.27 19.68
N ALA A 142 7.89 -25.19 18.98
CA ALA A 142 8.77 -26.20 19.59
C ALA A 142 9.88 -25.58 20.47
N SER A 143 10.17 -24.29 20.30
CA SER A 143 11.16 -23.54 21.07
C SER A 143 10.71 -23.16 22.49
N VAL A 144 9.40 -23.07 22.77
CA VAL A 144 8.89 -22.50 24.04
C VAL A 144 8.32 -23.56 24.99
N GLY A 145 8.21 -24.82 24.55
CA GLY A 145 8.01 -25.98 25.44
C GLY A 145 6.68 -26.04 26.21
N LEU A 146 5.72 -25.16 25.94
CA LEU A 146 4.42 -25.13 26.63
C LEU A 146 3.43 -26.16 26.07
N GLY A 147 3.73 -26.78 24.92
CA GLY A 147 2.94 -27.84 24.32
C GLY A 147 1.71 -27.32 23.55
N PRO A 148 1.24 -28.06 22.53
CA PRO A 148 0.08 -27.69 21.73
C PRO A 148 -1.14 -27.48 22.61
N LEU A 149 -2.06 -26.61 22.19
CA LEU A 149 -3.30 -26.35 22.92
C LEU A 149 -3.98 -27.67 23.25
N GLY A 150 -3.97 -28.02 24.54
CA GLY A 150 -4.72 -29.15 25.03
C GLY A 150 -6.19 -28.80 24.98
N ILE A 151 -6.84 -29.07 23.84
CA ILE A 151 -8.30 -29.08 23.75
C ILE A 151 -8.76 -29.99 24.90
N ASN A 152 -9.58 -29.50 25.82
CA ASN A 152 -9.93 -30.29 27.00
C ASN A 152 -10.62 -31.60 26.59
N LEU A 153 -11.37 -31.57 25.48
CA LEU A 153 -11.87 -32.78 24.81
C LEU A 153 -10.80 -33.59 24.07
N ALA A 154 -9.76 -32.98 23.48
CA ALA A 154 -8.64 -33.70 22.85
C ALA A 154 -7.95 -34.65 23.83
N LYS A 155 -7.79 -34.23 25.09
CA LYS A 155 -7.24 -35.07 26.14
C LYS A 155 -8.13 -36.28 26.44
N MET A 156 -9.44 -36.16 26.27
CA MET A 156 -10.40 -37.26 26.47
C MET A 156 -10.52 -38.19 25.25
N THR A 157 -10.34 -37.68 24.03
CA THR A 157 -10.46 -38.46 22.78
C THR A 157 -9.13 -38.98 22.23
N GLY A 158 -8.00 -38.63 22.85
CA GLY A 158 -6.66 -39.01 22.41
C GLY A 158 -6.15 -38.23 21.18
N ALA A 159 -6.94 -37.29 20.64
CA ALA A 159 -6.55 -36.47 19.50
C ALA A 159 -5.80 -35.21 19.98
N GLN A 160 -4.48 -35.29 20.16
CA GLN A 160 -3.76 -34.33 21.00
C GLN A 160 -3.56 -32.91 20.44
N THR A 161 -3.81 -32.63 19.16
CA THR A 161 -3.39 -31.35 18.56
C THR A 161 -4.29 -30.89 17.41
N ALA A 162 -4.72 -29.63 17.44
CA ALA A 162 -5.19 -28.90 16.27
C ALA A 162 -4.20 -27.76 16.00
N ASN A 163 -3.20 -28.01 15.13
CA ASN A 163 -2.23 -26.98 14.76
C ASN A 163 -2.88 -26.02 13.77
N TYR A 164 -3.31 -24.85 14.26
CA TYR A 164 -3.85 -23.80 13.41
C TYR A 164 -2.83 -22.68 13.24
N THR A 165 -2.34 -22.51 12.02
CA THR A 165 -1.31 -21.52 11.70
C THR A 165 -1.76 -20.72 10.48
N PRO A 166 -2.50 -19.62 10.64
CA PRO A 166 -2.94 -18.83 9.50
C PRO A 166 -1.73 -18.25 8.77
N ASP A 167 -1.77 -18.29 7.45
CA ASP A 167 -0.80 -17.64 6.57
C ASP A 167 -1.46 -16.47 5.87
N THR A 168 -0.80 -15.32 5.86
CA THR A 168 -1.26 -14.12 5.17
C THR A 168 -0.20 -13.63 4.21
N ILE A 169 -0.65 -13.15 3.05
CA ILE A 169 0.22 -12.57 2.04
C ILE A 169 -0.10 -11.10 1.88
N ALA A 170 0.91 -10.25 2.06
CA ALA A 170 0.86 -8.85 1.69
C ALA A 170 1.71 -8.61 0.44
N ALA A 171 1.17 -7.86 -0.51
CA ALA A 171 1.84 -7.52 -1.75
C ALA A 171 1.74 -6.02 -2.05
N MET A 172 2.59 -5.54 -2.94
CA MET A 172 2.59 -4.16 -3.43
C MET A 172 2.21 -4.12 -4.92
N PRO A 173 0.94 -4.42 -5.27
CA PRO A 173 0.51 -4.39 -6.66
C PRO A 173 0.61 -2.96 -7.23
N PRO A 174 1.01 -2.81 -8.50
CA PRO A 174 1.06 -1.50 -9.15
C PRO A 174 -0.36 -0.94 -9.30
N ARG A 175 -0.71 0.05 -8.48
CA ARG A 175 -2.03 0.70 -8.46
C ARG A 175 -1.86 2.21 -8.46
N ALA A 176 -2.71 2.89 -9.21
CA ALA A 176 -2.78 4.34 -9.18
C ALA A 176 -3.64 4.80 -7.99
N SER A 177 -3.14 5.79 -7.25
CA SER A 177 -3.87 6.47 -6.17
C SER A 177 -3.87 7.98 -6.35
N ALA A 178 -3.14 8.52 -7.33
CA ALA A 178 -3.12 9.95 -7.57
C ALA A 178 -4.42 10.43 -8.22
N ASN A 179 -4.99 11.53 -7.72
CA ASN A 179 -6.12 12.24 -8.32
C ASN A 179 -5.73 13.06 -9.58
N ILE A 180 -4.56 12.78 -10.16
CA ILE A 180 -4.05 13.41 -11.38
C ILE A 180 -3.69 12.34 -12.41
N VAL A 181 -3.98 12.61 -13.67
CA VAL A 181 -3.48 11.86 -14.82
C VAL A 181 -2.46 12.75 -15.53
N ILE A 182 -1.30 12.19 -15.90
CA ILE A 182 -0.27 12.92 -16.64
C ILE A 182 -0.30 12.53 -18.12
N CYS A 183 0.13 13.45 -18.97
CA CYS A 183 0.21 13.18 -20.40
C CYS A 183 1.29 12.16 -20.74
N ALA A 184 1.05 11.36 -21.77
CA ALA A 184 2.02 10.39 -22.28
C ALA A 184 3.37 11.03 -22.65
N GLU A 185 3.36 12.29 -23.08
CA GLU A 185 4.53 13.09 -23.43
C GLU A 185 5.37 13.51 -22.20
N ALA A 186 4.79 13.48 -21.00
CA ALA A 186 5.56 13.69 -19.76
C ALA A 186 6.54 12.53 -19.53
N CYS A 187 6.17 11.32 -19.98
CA CYS A 187 7.02 10.14 -19.99
C CYS A 187 7.98 10.17 -21.19
N ASP A 188 9.14 10.82 -21.00
CA ASP A 188 10.24 10.74 -21.96
C ASP A 188 10.59 9.27 -22.25
N ALA A 189 10.84 8.94 -23.51
CA ALA A 189 11.19 7.59 -23.94
C ALA A 189 12.46 7.07 -23.25
N ALA A 190 13.36 7.98 -22.82
CA ALA A 190 14.56 7.62 -22.08
C ALA A 190 14.26 7.18 -20.62
N CYS A 191 13.11 7.57 -20.06
CA CYS A 191 12.81 7.34 -18.66
C CYS A 191 11.81 6.21 -18.42
N THR A 192 12.31 4.98 -18.45
CA THR A 192 11.52 3.78 -18.22
C THR A 192 11.93 3.07 -16.93
N TYR A 193 10.93 2.61 -16.17
CA TYR A 193 11.16 1.80 -14.98
C TYR A 193 11.98 0.54 -15.35
N PRO A 194 13.02 0.16 -14.59
CA PRO A 194 13.31 0.56 -13.20
C PRO A 194 14.08 1.88 -13.01
N SER A 195 14.47 2.57 -14.06
CA SER A 195 15.24 3.82 -13.93
C SER A 195 14.33 4.98 -13.54
N VAL A 196 14.65 5.63 -12.41
CA VAL A 196 14.01 6.88 -11.98
C VAL A 196 14.88 8.06 -12.38
N CYS A 197 14.38 8.89 -13.30
CA CYS A 197 15.15 10.00 -13.83
C CYS A 197 14.89 11.25 -13.01
N ALA A 198 15.98 11.94 -12.64
CA ALA A 198 15.91 13.33 -12.23
C ALA A 198 15.66 14.19 -13.47
N ILE A 199 14.63 15.03 -13.41
CA ILE A 199 14.35 16.04 -14.44
C ILE A 199 14.53 17.42 -13.82
N PRO A 200 14.86 18.46 -14.61
CA PRO A 200 14.71 19.83 -14.14
C PRO A 200 13.29 20.01 -13.60
N GLU A 201 13.16 20.63 -12.43
CA GLU A 201 11.86 20.80 -11.81
C GLU A 201 10.88 21.42 -12.80
N ARG A 202 9.79 20.70 -13.03
CA ARG A 202 8.83 20.99 -14.07
C ARG A 202 7.52 21.39 -13.44
N LYS A 203 7.11 22.63 -13.71
CA LYS A 203 5.75 23.10 -13.42
C LYS A 203 4.76 22.40 -14.36
N MET A 204 3.84 21.66 -13.77
CA MET A 204 2.74 20.98 -14.44
C MET A 204 1.51 21.89 -14.42
N TYR A 205 0.85 22.01 -15.56
CA TYR A 205 -0.35 22.82 -15.77
C TYR A 205 -1.56 21.92 -16.00
N SER A 206 -2.71 22.31 -15.44
CA SER A 206 -3.96 21.61 -15.76
C SER A 206 -4.27 21.81 -17.26
N ALA A 207 -4.72 20.75 -17.92
CA ALA A 207 -4.95 20.73 -19.37
C ALA A 207 -6.20 21.49 -19.83
N ALA A 208 -6.59 22.58 -19.14
CA ALA A 208 -7.76 23.38 -19.47
C ALA A 208 -7.61 24.03 -20.86
N LEU A 209 -8.61 23.84 -21.72
CA LEU A 209 -8.65 24.29 -23.11
C LEU A 209 -8.80 25.83 -23.18
N GLY A 210 -7.68 26.55 -23.10
CA GLY A 210 -7.69 28.01 -23.24
C GLY A 210 -6.39 28.70 -22.82
N ALA A 211 -5.58 28.06 -21.98
CA ALA A 211 -4.20 28.48 -21.77
C ALA A 211 -3.40 28.06 -23.02
N THR A 212 -3.07 29.05 -23.85
CA THR A 212 -2.10 29.05 -24.97
C THR A 212 -1.62 27.65 -25.42
N SER A 213 -1.90 27.31 -26.68
CA SER A 213 -1.40 26.13 -27.42
C SER A 213 0.09 25.82 -27.25
N ASP A 214 0.85 26.77 -26.72
CA ASP A 214 2.30 26.82 -26.70
C ASP A 214 2.92 26.07 -25.50
N LEU A 215 2.12 25.70 -24.49
CA LEU A 215 2.65 24.88 -23.39
C LEU A 215 2.94 23.45 -23.86
N PRO A 216 4.16 22.91 -23.65
CA PRO A 216 4.48 21.53 -24.04
C PRO A 216 3.52 20.52 -23.41
N ALA A 217 3.08 19.51 -24.18
CA ALA A 217 2.23 18.43 -23.67
C ALA A 217 2.88 17.68 -22.48
N ALA A 218 4.21 17.64 -22.44
CA ALA A 218 5.00 17.07 -21.35
C ALA A 218 4.83 17.78 -19.99
N ASN A 219 4.26 18.98 -19.99
CA ASN A 219 4.02 19.81 -18.80
C ASN A 219 2.53 19.87 -18.44
N ARG A 220 1.71 18.95 -18.94
CA ARG A 220 0.26 18.96 -18.74
C ARG A 220 -0.18 17.79 -17.86
N TYR A 221 -1.20 18.03 -17.05
CA TYR A 221 -1.92 17.01 -16.30
C TYR A 221 -3.42 17.32 -16.33
N ALA A 222 -4.25 16.33 -16.01
CA ALA A 222 -5.67 16.53 -15.75
C ALA A 222 -6.03 15.89 -14.42
N TYR A 223 -7.12 16.31 -13.81
CA TYR A 223 -7.62 15.67 -12.59
C TYR A 223 -8.39 14.41 -12.96
N THR A 224 -8.34 13.38 -12.12
CA THR A 224 -9.05 12.12 -12.37
C THR A 224 -9.69 11.56 -11.11
N SER A 225 -10.87 10.97 -11.28
CA SER A 225 -11.55 10.14 -10.30
C SER A 225 -11.32 8.64 -10.53
N LEU A 226 -10.33 8.30 -11.37
CA LEU A 226 -10.01 6.96 -11.83
C LEU A 226 -11.24 6.29 -12.46
N LEU A 227 -11.77 5.24 -11.85
CA LEU A 227 -12.83 4.40 -12.42
C LEU A 227 -14.25 4.97 -12.24
N TYR A 228 -14.43 6.00 -11.42
CA TYR A 228 -15.76 6.50 -11.07
C TYR A 228 -16.09 7.76 -11.85
N PRO A 229 -17.23 7.83 -12.56
CA PRO A 229 -17.72 9.11 -13.05
C PRO A 229 -18.17 9.93 -11.84
N VAL A 230 -17.61 11.13 -11.66
CA VAL A 230 -18.09 12.06 -10.65
C VAL A 230 -19.05 13.06 -11.28
N ALA A 231 -20.20 13.27 -10.65
CA ALA A 231 -21.27 14.11 -11.17
C ALA A 231 -20.99 15.61 -10.99
N SER A 232 -20.12 15.96 -10.03
CA SER A 232 -19.76 17.34 -9.70
C SER A 232 -18.30 17.44 -9.22
N THR A 233 -17.78 18.65 -9.20
CA THR A 233 -16.42 18.96 -8.71
C THR A 233 -16.28 18.81 -7.20
N SER A 234 -17.35 19.01 -6.42
CA SER A 234 -17.36 18.78 -4.96
C SER A 234 -17.04 17.34 -4.60
N MET A 235 -17.55 16.37 -5.38
CA MET A 235 -17.23 14.95 -5.18
C MET A 235 -15.75 14.65 -5.43
N LEU A 236 -15.07 15.41 -6.29
CA LEU A 236 -13.66 15.20 -6.54
C LEU A 236 -12.77 15.77 -5.43
N SER A 237 -13.18 16.90 -4.83
CA SER A 237 -12.56 17.45 -3.62
C SER A 237 -12.65 16.45 -2.47
N ASP A 238 -13.84 15.89 -2.23
CA ASP A 238 -14.05 14.85 -1.21
C ASP A 238 -13.16 13.62 -1.45
N LEU A 239 -12.97 13.22 -2.71
CA LEU A 239 -12.08 12.11 -3.08
C LEU A 239 -10.58 12.43 -2.91
N VAL A 240 -10.18 13.70 -3.05
CA VAL A 240 -8.80 14.14 -2.75
C VAL A 240 -8.59 14.13 -1.24
N CYS A 241 -9.50 14.75 -0.49
CA CYS A 241 -9.39 14.87 0.97
C CYS A 241 -9.57 13.54 1.72
N GLY A 242 -10.33 12.61 1.15
CA GLY A 242 -10.58 11.28 1.70
C GLY A 242 -9.53 10.22 1.36
N GLU A 243 -8.45 10.59 0.66
CA GLU A 243 -7.48 9.68 0.02
C GLU A 243 -8.13 8.72 -0.99
N MET A 244 -7.82 8.90 -2.27
CA MET A 244 -8.35 8.03 -3.31
C MET A 244 -7.85 6.59 -3.11
N PRO A 245 -8.74 5.59 -3.03
CA PRO A 245 -8.33 4.21 -2.86
C PRO A 245 -7.51 3.78 -4.08
N ALA A 246 -6.39 3.10 -3.86
CA ALA A 246 -5.52 2.66 -4.93
C ALA A 246 -6.25 1.68 -5.88
N GLN A 247 -6.34 2.03 -7.16
CA GLN A 247 -7.04 1.25 -8.19
C GLN A 247 -6.07 0.68 -9.24
N GLU A 248 -6.37 -0.52 -9.73
CA GLU A 248 -5.71 -1.07 -10.91
C GLU A 248 -6.44 -0.58 -12.16
N VAL A 249 -5.93 0.49 -12.76
CA VAL A 249 -6.51 1.16 -13.94
C VAL A 249 -5.72 0.96 -15.23
N CYS A 250 -4.58 0.24 -15.20
CA CYS A 250 -3.78 -0.01 -16.40
C CYS A 250 -4.60 -0.69 -17.50
N GLY A 251 -4.64 -0.12 -18.70
CA GLY A 251 -5.45 -0.62 -19.82
C GLY A 251 -6.95 -0.42 -19.65
N LYS A 252 -7.41 0.21 -18.56
CA LYS A 252 -8.81 0.55 -18.31
C LYS A 252 -9.07 2.00 -18.67
N GLN A 253 -10.35 2.30 -18.85
CA GLN A 253 -10.85 3.65 -19.01
C GLN A 253 -10.91 4.37 -17.66
N ILE A 254 -10.50 5.63 -17.62
CA ILE A 254 -10.62 6.51 -16.47
C ILE A 254 -11.37 7.78 -16.84
N HIS A 255 -11.99 8.40 -15.85
CA HIS A 255 -12.67 9.68 -15.98
C HIS A 255 -11.72 10.81 -15.56
N SER A 256 -11.46 11.76 -16.45
CA SER A 256 -10.58 12.89 -16.19
C SER A 256 -11.19 14.22 -16.64
N THR A 257 -10.82 15.31 -15.97
CA THR A 257 -11.19 16.67 -16.36
C THR A 257 -9.97 17.58 -16.37
N GLY A 258 -9.77 18.31 -17.47
CA GLY A 258 -8.69 19.29 -17.60
C GLY A 258 -9.01 20.64 -16.97
N ASN A 259 -10.29 20.93 -16.73
CA ASN A 259 -10.77 22.24 -16.28
C ASN A 259 -11.41 22.15 -14.89
N ALA A 260 -10.61 21.74 -13.90
CA ALA A 260 -11.09 21.76 -12.53
C ALA A 260 -10.93 23.15 -11.89
N PRO A 261 -11.81 23.49 -10.92
CA PRO A 261 -11.62 24.66 -10.07
C PRO A 261 -10.24 24.62 -9.39
N GLN A 262 -9.69 25.81 -9.08
CA GLN A 262 -8.45 25.93 -8.29
C GLN A 262 -8.54 25.21 -6.93
N ASP A 263 -9.76 25.00 -6.44
CA ASP A 263 -10.07 24.28 -5.20
C ASP A 263 -9.38 22.89 -5.15
N LEU A 264 -9.34 22.14 -6.26
CA LEU A 264 -8.68 20.83 -6.27
C LEU A 264 -7.17 20.92 -6.12
N LEU A 265 -6.54 21.97 -6.65
CA LEU A 265 -5.10 22.17 -6.46
C LEU A 265 -4.79 22.47 -4.99
N ARG A 266 -5.66 23.26 -4.33
CA ARG A 266 -5.59 23.55 -2.89
C ARG A 266 -5.83 22.30 -2.04
N ASP A 267 -6.70 21.41 -2.49
CA ASP A 267 -6.92 20.11 -1.82
C ASP A 267 -5.70 19.20 -1.94
N ILE A 268 -5.08 19.12 -3.13
CA ILE A 268 -3.85 18.35 -3.33
C ILE A 268 -2.68 18.97 -2.54
N GLU A 269 -2.58 20.29 -2.47
CA GLU A 269 -1.63 21.01 -1.62
C GLU A 269 -1.81 20.61 -0.15
N ALA A 270 -3.03 20.72 0.37
CA ALA A 270 -3.35 20.33 1.73
C ALA A 270 -2.99 18.87 2.02
N MET A 271 -3.28 17.96 1.08
CA MET A 271 -2.90 16.56 1.20
C MET A 271 -1.39 16.35 1.15
N MET A 272 -0.63 17.14 0.38
CA MET A 272 0.83 17.08 0.34
C MET A 272 1.44 17.52 1.67
N TYR A 273 1.01 18.62 2.27
CA TYR A 273 1.62 19.13 3.50
C TYR A 273 1.02 18.56 4.80
N ASN A 274 -0.10 17.84 4.74
CA ASN A 274 -0.64 17.13 5.90
C ASN A 274 0.29 15.96 6.31
N PRO A 275 0.95 15.97 7.48
CA PRO A 275 1.92 14.95 7.86
C PRO A 275 1.31 13.56 8.11
N ASN A 276 -0.02 13.48 8.25
CA ASN A 276 -0.74 12.23 8.47
C ASN A 276 -1.21 11.61 7.16
N ALA A 277 -1.52 12.45 6.16
CA ALA A 277 -1.93 12.00 4.84
C ALA A 277 -0.75 11.35 4.12
N ASP A 278 -0.95 10.12 3.64
CA ASP A 278 0.04 9.33 2.90
C ASP A 278 1.50 9.43 3.41
N LYS A 279 1.67 9.46 4.74
CA LYS A 279 2.96 9.70 5.42
C LYS A 279 4.09 8.80 4.91
N SER A 280 3.75 7.59 4.49
CA SER A 280 4.72 6.57 4.06
C SER A 280 5.32 6.79 2.68
N ASN A 281 4.77 7.71 1.87
CA ASN A 281 5.29 8.07 0.54
C ASN A 281 5.87 9.49 0.50
N LYS A 282 5.93 10.16 1.65
CA LYS A 282 6.52 11.49 1.80
C LYS A 282 7.98 11.40 2.19
N GLU A 283 8.78 12.25 1.59
CA GLU A 283 10.18 12.41 1.91
C GLU A 283 10.37 13.66 2.76
N TYR A 284 11.02 13.48 3.90
CA TYR A 284 11.37 14.57 4.80
C TYR A 284 12.88 14.71 4.85
N ASP A 285 13.37 15.95 4.83
CA ASP A 285 14.75 16.22 5.15
C ASP A 285 15.03 15.85 6.61
N LYS A 286 16.08 15.06 6.84
CA LYS A 286 16.41 14.54 8.17
C LYS A 286 16.87 15.64 9.13
N ALA A 287 17.45 16.72 8.60
CA ALA A 287 18.00 17.80 9.41
C ALA A 287 16.91 18.81 9.84
N SER A 288 16.10 19.27 8.89
CA SER A 288 15.05 20.26 9.15
C SER A 288 13.69 19.66 9.53
N GLY A 289 13.43 18.40 9.17
CA GLY A 289 12.09 17.81 9.26
C GLY A 289 11.12 18.33 8.19
N ASN A 290 11.59 19.16 7.25
CA ASN A 290 10.75 19.73 6.20
C ASN A 290 10.41 18.68 5.14
N LEU A 291 9.19 18.76 4.60
CA LEU A 291 8.78 17.96 3.45
C LEU A 291 9.56 18.41 2.21
N ILE A 292 10.24 17.47 1.55
CA ILE A 292 11.03 17.72 0.33
C ILE A 292 10.46 17.04 -0.91
N GLY A 293 9.45 16.18 -0.74
CA GLY A 293 8.76 15.57 -1.87
C GLY A 293 7.70 14.55 -1.46
N TRP A 294 6.83 14.22 -2.40
CA TRP A 294 5.75 13.24 -2.24
C TRP A 294 5.70 12.32 -3.45
N TRP A 295 5.85 11.01 -3.23
CA TRP A 295 5.75 10.01 -4.28
C TRP A 295 4.31 9.61 -4.53
N VAL A 296 3.88 9.66 -5.80
CA VAL A 296 2.57 9.16 -6.23
C VAL A 296 2.70 8.30 -7.49
N ILE A 297 1.77 7.37 -7.67
CA ILE A 297 1.58 6.65 -8.94
C ILE A 297 0.41 7.30 -9.66
N ALA A 298 0.72 8.03 -10.73
CA ALA A 298 -0.26 8.63 -11.60
C ALA A 298 -0.53 7.72 -12.82
N PRO A 299 -1.80 7.56 -13.24
CA PRO A 299 -2.10 7.03 -14.56
C PRO A 299 -1.53 7.98 -15.64
N VAL A 300 -1.18 7.37 -16.78
CA VAL A 300 -0.72 8.09 -17.95
C VAL A 300 -1.67 7.79 -19.10
N SER A 301 -2.23 8.84 -19.70
CA SER A 301 -3.08 8.73 -20.88
C SER A 301 -2.63 9.70 -21.97
N SER A 302 -3.16 9.53 -23.18
CA SER A 302 -3.00 10.54 -24.23
C SER A 302 -3.77 11.79 -23.82
N CYS A 303 -3.08 12.93 -23.73
CA CYS A 303 -3.76 14.19 -23.45
C CYS A 303 -4.45 14.71 -24.70
N THR A 304 -5.68 14.26 -24.92
CA THR A 304 -6.58 14.98 -25.81
C THR A 304 -6.91 16.33 -25.17
N PRO A 305 -7.00 17.42 -25.96
CA PRO A 305 -7.46 18.70 -25.44
C PRO A 305 -8.83 18.51 -24.76
N ALA A 306 -8.89 18.71 -23.44
CA ALA A 306 -10.09 18.45 -22.65
C ALA A 306 -11.18 19.48 -22.98
N ARG A 307 -12.33 19.06 -23.49
CA ARG A 307 -13.44 19.95 -23.85
C ARG A 307 -13.75 20.90 -22.68
N ASN A 308 -13.92 22.18 -22.99
CA ASN A 308 -14.24 23.19 -21.98
C ASN A 308 -15.53 22.83 -21.23
N GLY A 309 -15.42 22.72 -19.90
CA GLY A 309 -16.55 22.48 -19.00
C GLY A 309 -16.20 21.51 -17.88
N THR A 310 -17.18 21.26 -17.01
CA THR A 310 -17.13 20.25 -15.93
C THR A 310 -17.35 18.82 -16.44
N ILE A 311 -17.19 18.60 -17.75
CA ILE A 311 -17.46 17.32 -18.39
C ILE A 311 -16.23 16.42 -18.17
N PHE A 312 -16.46 15.24 -17.63
CA PHE A 312 -15.44 14.21 -17.51
C PHE A 312 -15.25 13.53 -18.86
N GLU A 313 -14.01 13.52 -19.32
CA GLU A 313 -13.60 12.78 -20.50
C GLU A 313 -13.14 11.39 -20.10
N VAL A 314 -13.44 10.42 -20.96
CA VAL A 314 -12.98 9.06 -20.78
C VAL A 314 -11.67 8.89 -21.55
N SER A 315 -10.60 8.56 -20.83
CA SER A 315 -9.30 8.27 -21.44
C SER A 315 -8.81 6.89 -21.03
N THR A 316 -8.12 6.19 -21.93
CA THR A 316 -7.54 4.87 -21.62
C THR A 316 -6.15 5.06 -21.02
N VAL A 317 -5.89 4.40 -19.89
CA VAL A 317 -4.57 4.40 -19.26
C VAL A 317 -3.62 3.50 -20.05
N THR A 318 -2.54 4.08 -20.55
CA THR A 318 -1.53 3.39 -21.38
C THR A 318 -0.27 3.05 -20.60
N LYS A 319 0.03 3.83 -19.54
CA LYS A 319 1.20 3.65 -18.68
C LYS A 319 0.85 4.00 -17.24
N TYR A 320 1.70 3.60 -16.31
CA TYR A 320 1.82 4.26 -15.01
C TYR A 320 3.07 5.11 -14.96
N ALA A 321 3.02 6.17 -14.19
CA ALA A 321 4.17 7.00 -13.86
C ALA A 321 4.33 7.09 -12.35
N MET A 322 5.48 6.65 -11.87
CA MET A 322 5.94 6.95 -10.52
C MET A 322 6.56 8.34 -10.57
N VAL A 323 5.90 9.31 -9.96
CA VAL A 323 6.33 10.71 -9.97
C VAL A 323 6.62 11.16 -8.55
N ARG A 324 7.66 11.98 -8.40
CA ARG A 324 7.93 12.73 -7.18
C ARG A 324 7.46 14.15 -7.38
N ILE A 325 6.44 14.53 -6.63
CA ILE A 325 5.94 15.90 -6.55
C ILE A 325 6.87 16.63 -5.57
N SER A 326 7.64 17.61 -6.05
CA SER A 326 8.58 18.36 -5.21
C SER A 326 7.85 19.40 -4.35
N ARG A 327 6.82 20.04 -4.91
CA ARG A 327 5.93 20.98 -4.23
C ARG A 327 4.60 21.11 -4.97
N VAL A 328 3.56 21.47 -4.24
CA VAL A 328 2.28 21.94 -4.78
C VAL A 328 2.03 23.31 -4.17
N CYS A 329 1.60 24.25 -4.99
CA CYS A 329 1.34 25.62 -4.59
C CYS A 329 -0.02 26.03 -5.13
N ALA A 330 -0.87 26.56 -4.27
CA ALA A 330 -2.10 27.19 -4.70
C ALA A 330 -2.45 28.39 -3.81
N SER A 331 -2.96 29.44 -4.46
CA SER A 331 -3.43 30.63 -3.78
C SER A 331 -4.89 30.49 -3.36
N GLY A 332 -5.27 31.10 -2.24
CA GLY A 332 -6.65 31.13 -1.75
C GLY A 332 -6.83 30.49 -0.38
N PRO A 333 -8.08 30.20 0.03
CA PRO A 333 -8.33 29.51 1.28
C PRO A 333 -7.82 28.07 1.23
N THR A 334 -7.30 27.56 2.34
CA THR A 334 -6.89 26.16 2.48
C THR A 334 -7.94 25.21 1.91
N GLY A 335 -7.48 24.17 1.19
CA GLY A 335 -8.32 23.07 0.73
C GLY A 335 -8.74 22.15 1.89
N CYS A 336 -8.43 20.85 1.77
CA CYS A 336 -8.68 19.86 2.81
C CYS A 336 -8.21 20.33 4.20
N SER A 337 -9.13 20.43 5.16
CA SER A 337 -8.79 20.67 6.56
C SER A 337 -9.18 19.47 7.41
N GLN A 338 -8.33 19.12 8.37
CA GLN A 338 -8.62 18.07 9.35
C GLN A 338 -8.60 18.70 10.73
N ASN A 339 -9.69 18.55 11.49
CA ASN A 339 -9.81 19.12 12.83
C ASN A 339 -9.51 20.64 12.87
N TYR A 340 -10.01 21.39 11.88
CA TYR A 340 -9.77 22.84 11.74
C TYR A 340 -8.30 23.25 11.59
N THR A 341 -7.41 22.30 11.31
CA THR A 341 -6.00 22.58 11.01
C THR A 341 -5.84 22.74 9.51
N SER A 342 -5.19 23.83 9.09
CA SER A 342 -4.79 24.03 7.70
C SER A 342 -3.41 23.45 7.44
N PHE A 343 -3.20 22.98 6.21
CA PHE A 343 -1.96 22.35 5.76
C PHE A 343 -1.47 23.02 4.48
N ASP A 344 -1.24 24.33 4.54
CA ASP A 344 -0.80 25.11 3.38
C ASP A 344 0.71 24.97 3.16
N ALA A 345 1.17 25.18 1.91
CA ALA A 345 2.60 25.22 1.63
C ALA A 345 3.29 26.38 2.39
N PRO A 346 4.54 26.20 2.84
CA PRO A 346 5.33 27.32 3.34
C PRO A 346 5.46 28.40 2.26
N PRO A 347 5.28 29.70 2.58
CA PRO A 347 5.32 30.78 1.59
C PRO A 347 6.60 30.82 0.76
N GLU A 348 7.72 30.44 1.37
CA GLU A 348 9.05 30.36 0.75
C GLU A 348 9.12 29.35 -0.40
N VAL A 349 8.32 28.27 -0.30
CA VAL A 349 8.29 27.19 -1.29
C VAL A 349 7.47 27.60 -2.52
N CYS A 350 6.57 28.58 -2.41
CA CYS A 350 5.59 28.92 -3.46
C CYS A 350 5.81 30.27 -4.16
N ALA A 351 7.04 30.77 -4.18
CA ALA A 351 7.40 32.02 -4.85
C ALA A 351 7.11 32.04 -6.37
N ASP A 352 7.11 30.87 -7.02
CA ASP A 352 6.89 30.71 -8.48
C ASP A 352 5.40 30.61 -8.89
N GLY A 353 4.51 30.90 -7.94
CA GLY A 353 3.06 30.91 -8.12
C GLY A 353 2.42 29.53 -8.22
N ASP A 354 1.10 29.52 -8.43
CA ASP A 354 0.27 28.32 -8.35
C ASP A 354 0.67 27.26 -9.39
N GLY A 355 0.76 26.00 -8.96
CA GLY A 355 1.08 24.87 -9.81
C GLY A 355 1.43 23.60 -9.03
N LEU A 356 1.51 22.50 -9.76
CA LEU A 356 2.05 21.23 -9.29
C LEU A 356 3.44 21.06 -9.89
N TYR A 357 4.46 20.78 -9.08
CA TYR A 357 5.84 20.71 -9.52
C TYR A 357 6.37 19.29 -9.35
N ILE A 358 6.98 18.73 -10.40
CA ILE A 358 7.63 17.41 -10.36
C ILE A 358 9.11 17.51 -10.69
N ASP A 359 9.93 16.70 -10.04
CA ASP A 359 11.38 16.69 -10.27
C ASP A 359 11.95 15.29 -10.52
N ARG A 360 11.13 14.24 -10.32
CA ARG A 360 11.47 12.87 -10.73
C ARG A 360 10.28 12.19 -11.36
N ILE A 361 10.55 11.37 -12.36
CA ILE A 361 9.55 10.56 -13.05
C ILE A 361 10.17 9.22 -13.45
N SER A 362 9.34 8.18 -13.49
CA SER A 362 9.66 6.89 -14.10
C SER A 362 8.38 6.28 -14.63
N CYS A 363 8.35 5.95 -15.92
CA CYS A 363 7.14 5.43 -16.56
C CYS A 363 7.26 3.95 -16.90
N VAL A 364 6.12 3.25 -16.89
CA VAL A 364 6.02 1.83 -17.25
C VAL A 364 4.78 1.58 -18.08
N ASN A 365 4.96 0.98 -19.26
CA ASN A 365 3.83 0.67 -20.14
C ASN A 365 2.96 -0.44 -19.55
N CYS A 366 1.64 -0.30 -19.69
CA CYS A 366 0.71 -1.38 -19.38
C CYS A 366 1.06 -2.65 -20.17
N GLY A 367 1.02 -3.81 -19.52
CA GLY A 367 1.34 -5.11 -20.13
C GLY A 367 2.83 -5.35 -20.41
N SER A 368 3.72 -4.40 -20.12
CA SER A 368 5.16 -4.62 -20.25
C SER A 368 5.70 -5.50 -19.13
N ARG A 369 6.85 -6.17 -19.36
CA ARG A 369 7.56 -6.90 -18.28
C ARG A 369 7.97 -5.99 -17.13
N GLY A 370 8.26 -4.71 -17.40
CA GLY A 370 8.57 -3.72 -16.37
C GLY A 370 7.43 -3.51 -15.39
N MET A 371 6.17 -3.74 -15.80
CA MET A 371 5.00 -3.63 -14.94
C MET A 371 5.02 -4.65 -13.80
N LEU A 372 5.56 -5.85 -14.04
CA LEU A 372 5.75 -6.87 -13.00
C LEU A 372 6.76 -6.42 -11.95
N GLN A 373 7.67 -5.51 -12.31
CA GLN A 373 8.70 -4.97 -11.42
C GLN A 373 8.31 -3.62 -10.79
N PHE A 374 7.23 -3.00 -11.25
CA PHE A 374 6.79 -1.70 -10.78
C PHE A 374 6.12 -1.85 -9.40
N PRO A 375 6.74 -1.33 -8.32
CA PRO A 375 6.21 -1.49 -6.98
C PRO A 375 4.99 -0.59 -6.80
N GLY A 376 3.93 -1.14 -6.22
CA GLY A 376 2.86 -0.32 -5.66
C GLY A 376 3.35 0.53 -4.49
N LEU A 377 2.65 1.64 -4.22
CA LEU A 377 2.94 2.50 -3.08
C LEU A 377 2.19 2.11 -1.80
N HIS A 378 1.14 1.29 -1.92
CA HIS A 378 0.33 0.84 -0.80
C HIS A 378 0.35 -0.69 -0.74
N PRO A 379 1.04 -1.27 0.26
CA PRO A 379 0.89 -2.68 0.56
C PRO A 379 -0.56 -3.03 0.85
N VAL A 380 -1.02 -4.16 0.34
CA VAL A 380 -2.39 -4.68 0.58
C VAL A 380 -2.32 -6.17 0.89
N ILE A 381 -3.26 -6.66 1.70
CA ILE A 381 -3.47 -8.09 1.89
C ILE A 381 -4.09 -8.67 0.62
N VAL A 382 -3.52 -9.77 0.13
CA VAL A 382 -3.97 -10.44 -1.11
C VAL A 382 -4.41 -11.88 -0.87
N LYS A 383 -4.10 -12.45 0.30
CA LYS A 383 -4.57 -13.76 0.75
C LYS A 383 -4.58 -13.79 2.27
#